data_AF-A0A349K094-F1
#
_entry.id   AF-A0A349K094-F1
#
_cell.length_a   1.000
_cell.length_b   1.000
_cell.length_c   1.000
_cell.angle_alpha   90.00
_cell.angle_beta   90.00
_cell.angle_gamma   90.00
#
_symmetry.space_group_name_H-M   'P 1'
#
loop_
_entity.id
_entity.type
_entity.pdbx_description
1 polymer ?
#
loop_
_entity_poly.entity_id
_entity_poly.type
_entity_poly.pdbx_seq_one_letter_code
_entity_poly.pdbx_strand_id
1 'polypeptide(L)'
;MMKRFLFLSLALVGGCVLPACDFAKFSADVETSKLKEKVAELEKEREDAALDAELEEARRQLEIALTALEVEIPDAGGASDEVGVLDAEPNDSADFANVPRAIVVEEPPREVEPLPDDGQAVAIQDAVPAALLDAGDHQIFFAELSRFGEWFETREYGFVWQPTELRTDPAWRPYTRGRWVNSDQGWTWLSDEPFGWAA
;
A
#
# COMPACT_ATOMS: atom_id res chain seq x y z
N MET A 1 -42.50 -65.66 -6.81
CA MET A 1 -41.09 -65.61 -6.35
C MET A 1 -40.24 -66.36 -7.37
N MET A 2 -39.80 -65.71 -8.45
CA MET A 2 -38.56 -64.92 -8.63
C MET A 2 -37.27 -65.75 -8.81
N LYS A 3 -36.63 -65.48 -9.97
CA LYS A 3 -35.24 -65.74 -10.43
C LYS A 3 -35.08 -67.04 -11.27
N ARG A 4 -35.06 -66.97 -12.62
CA ARG A 4 -34.00 -66.47 -13.56
C ARG A 4 -32.65 -67.16 -13.27
N PHE A 5 -31.95 -67.82 -14.19
CA PHE A 5 -31.50 -67.37 -15.51
C PHE A 5 -31.11 -68.55 -16.41
N LEU A 6 -31.55 -68.51 -17.67
CA LEU A 6 -30.96 -69.22 -18.80
C LEU A 6 -29.67 -68.47 -19.21
N PHE A 7 -28.55 -69.18 -19.36
CA PHE A 7 -27.41 -68.69 -20.15
C PHE A 7 -27.26 -69.60 -21.37
N LEU A 8 -27.77 -69.10 -22.50
CA LEU A 8 -27.60 -69.68 -23.82
C LEU A 8 -26.49 -68.90 -24.54
N SER A 9 -25.55 -69.65 -25.09
CA SER A 9 -24.46 -69.25 -26.00
C SER A 9 -24.92 -68.34 -27.14
N LEU A 10 -24.10 -67.33 -27.53
CA LEU A 10 -23.76 -67.09 -28.95
C LEU A 10 -22.63 -66.05 -29.12
N ALA A 11 -21.64 -66.41 -29.93
CA ALA A 11 -20.58 -65.56 -30.45
C ALA A 11 -21.10 -64.67 -31.60
N LEU A 12 -20.53 -63.47 -31.81
CA LEU A 12 -20.20 -63.01 -33.17
C LEU A 12 -19.23 -61.81 -33.20
N VAL A 13 -18.28 -61.97 -34.11
CA VAL A 13 -17.29 -61.04 -34.68
C VAL A 13 -17.93 -59.75 -35.20
N GLY A 14 -17.19 -58.63 -35.13
CA GLY A 14 -17.57 -57.44 -35.89
C GLY A 14 -16.70 -56.20 -35.62
N GLY A 15 -15.38 -56.32 -35.78
CA GLY A 15 -14.49 -55.15 -35.76
C GLY A 15 -14.74 -54.25 -36.96
N CYS A 16 -15.56 -53.21 -36.79
CA CYS A 16 -15.58 -52.05 -37.69
C CYS A 16 -14.34 -51.21 -37.41
N VAL A 17 -13.24 -51.48 -38.12
CA VAL A 17 -12.11 -50.55 -38.21
C VAL A 17 -12.49 -49.46 -39.23
N LEU A 18 -12.94 -48.32 -38.73
CA LEU A 18 -13.20 -47.12 -39.53
C LEU A 18 -11.99 -46.16 -39.43
N PRO A 19 -11.21 -45.96 -40.52
CA PRO A 19 -10.25 -44.84 -40.60
C PRO A 19 -10.95 -43.48 -40.72
N ALA A 20 -12.27 -43.45 -40.89
CA ALA A 20 -13.07 -42.24 -41.00
C ALA A 20 -13.23 -41.49 -39.65
N CYS A 21 -13.04 -42.17 -38.51
CA CYS A 21 -13.20 -41.56 -37.20
C CYS A 21 -12.02 -40.66 -36.80
N ASP A 22 -10.82 -40.89 -37.33
CA ASP A 22 -9.63 -40.07 -37.03
C ASP A 22 -9.63 -38.74 -37.79
N PHE A 23 -10.08 -38.72 -39.05
CA PHE A 23 -10.14 -37.47 -39.83
C PHE A 23 -11.22 -36.51 -39.29
N ALA A 24 -12.36 -37.07 -38.84
CA ALA A 24 -13.42 -36.30 -38.19
C ALA A 24 -12.96 -35.70 -36.85
N LYS A 25 -12.13 -36.42 -36.07
CA LYS A 25 -11.51 -35.90 -34.85
C LYS A 25 -10.53 -34.78 -35.16
N PHE A 26 -9.64 -34.97 -36.11
CA PHE A 26 -8.64 -33.94 -36.46
C PHE A 26 -9.29 -32.64 -36.95
N SER A 27 -10.37 -32.74 -37.74
CA SER A 27 -11.15 -31.57 -38.16
C SER A 27 -11.78 -30.84 -36.98
N ALA A 28 -12.32 -31.56 -36.01
CA ALA A 28 -12.90 -30.99 -34.79
C ALA A 28 -11.82 -30.36 -33.88
N ASP A 29 -10.65 -30.98 -33.76
CA ASP A 29 -9.51 -30.44 -33.01
C ASP A 29 -8.98 -29.14 -33.63
N VAL A 30 -8.93 -29.05 -34.96
CA VAL A 30 -8.53 -27.80 -35.66
C VAL A 30 -9.58 -26.70 -35.47
N GLU A 31 -10.86 -27.01 -35.58
CA GLU A 31 -11.94 -26.04 -35.34
C GLU A 31 -11.96 -25.55 -33.89
N THR A 32 -11.76 -26.45 -32.92
CA THR A 32 -11.67 -26.08 -31.49
C THR A 32 -10.41 -25.26 -31.19
N SER A 33 -9.28 -25.54 -31.83
CA SER A 33 -8.07 -24.70 -31.73
C SER A 33 -8.33 -23.28 -32.25
N LYS A 34 -9.00 -23.17 -33.41
CA LYS A 34 -9.35 -21.86 -34.00
C LYS A 34 -10.36 -21.08 -33.17
N LEU A 35 -11.32 -21.77 -32.55
CA LEU A 35 -12.27 -21.18 -31.61
C LEU A 35 -11.58 -20.69 -30.33
N LYS A 36 -10.64 -21.47 -29.77
CA LYS A 36 -9.86 -21.06 -28.59
C LYS A 36 -9.01 -19.82 -28.85
N GLU A 37 -8.35 -19.78 -30.01
CA GLU A 37 -7.57 -18.60 -30.43
C GLU A 37 -8.46 -17.36 -30.54
N LYS A 38 -9.63 -17.47 -31.17
CA LYS A 38 -10.60 -16.36 -31.25
C LYS A 38 -11.17 -15.93 -29.90
N VAL A 39 -11.39 -16.85 -28.98
CA VAL A 39 -11.86 -16.51 -27.63
C VAL A 39 -10.76 -15.73 -26.89
N ALA A 40 -9.50 -16.19 -26.96
CA ALA A 40 -8.38 -15.48 -26.36
C ALA A 40 -8.18 -14.08 -26.99
N GLU A 41 -8.37 -13.95 -28.30
CA GLU A 41 -8.33 -12.65 -28.99
C GLU A 41 -9.42 -11.70 -28.50
N LEU A 42 -10.66 -12.17 -28.36
CA LEU A 42 -11.78 -11.37 -27.88
C LEU A 42 -11.68 -11.02 -26.39
N GLU A 43 -11.16 -11.92 -25.57
CA GLU A 43 -10.88 -11.66 -24.15
C GLU A 43 -9.84 -10.55 -24.02
N LYS A 44 -8.76 -10.63 -24.81
CA LYS A 44 -7.75 -9.58 -24.86
C LYS A 44 -8.32 -8.25 -25.35
N GLU A 45 -9.12 -8.25 -26.40
CA GLU A 45 -9.78 -7.03 -26.89
C GLU A 45 -10.68 -6.40 -25.82
N ARG A 46 -11.39 -7.22 -25.03
CA ARG A 46 -12.20 -6.74 -23.89
C ARG A 46 -11.35 -6.16 -22.76
N GLU A 47 -10.22 -6.77 -22.45
CA GLU A 47 -9.29 -6.30 -21.42
C GLU A 47 -8.65 -4.97 -21.86
N ASP A 48 -8.16 -4.90 -23.08
CA ASP A 48 -7.57 -3.69 -23.66
C ASP A 48 -8.62 -2.54 -23.67
N ALA A 49 -9.85 -2.82 -24.09
CA ALA A 49 -10.95 -1.84 -24.07
C ALA A 49 -11.38 -1.41 -22.66
N ALA A 50 -11.25 -2.29 -21.66
CA ALA A 50 -11.56 -1.95 -20.26
C ALA A 50 -10.49 -1.02 -19.67
N LEU A 51 -9.22 -1.30 -19.93
CA LEU A 51 -8.11 -0.45 -19.50
C LEU A 51 -8.18 0.95 -20.14
N ASP A 52 -8.52 1.01 -21.43
CA ASP A 52 -8.71 2.29 -22.12
C ASP A 52 -9.87 3.11 -21.51
N ALA A 53 -10.96 2.45 -21.11
CA ALA A 53 -12.09 3.12 -20.45
C ALA A 53 -11.70 3.65 -19.05
N GLU A 54 -11.00 2.85 -18.25
CA GLU A 54 -10.50 3.28 -16.92
C GLU A 54 -9.53 4.47 -17.03
N LEU A 55 -8.65 4.47 -18.04
CA LEU A 55 -7.71 5.57 -18.28
C LEU A 55 -8.44 6.87 -18.64
N GLU A 56 -9.46 6.80 -19.49
CA GLU A 56 -10.27 7.97 -19.85
C GLU A 56 -11.10 8.50 -18.67
N GLU A 57 -11.61 7.62 -17.79
CA GLU A 57 -12.27 8.03 -16.56
C GLU A 57 -11.31 8.73 -15.59
N ALA A 58 -10.11 8.17 -15.38
CA ALA A 58 -9.08 8.78 -14.55
C ALA A 58 -8.68 10.17 -15.09
N ARG A 59 -8.52 10.30 -16.41
CA ARG A 59 -8.23 11.58 -17.07
C ARG A 59 -9.35 12.59 -16.87
N ARG A 60 -10.61 12.17 -16.99
CA ARG A 60 -11.77 13.05 -16.72
C ARG A 60 -11.78 13.52 -15.27
N GLN A 61 -11.51 12.63 -14.30
CA GLN A 61 -11.44 13.01 -12.89
C GLN A 61 -10.34 14.04 -12.64
N LEU A 62 -9.19 13.89 -13.29
CA LEU A 62 -8.08 14.83 -13.19
C LEU A 62 -8.46 16.21 -13.75
N GLU A 63 -9.12 16.28 -14.90
CA GLU A 63 -9.63 17.55 -15.45
C GLU A 63 -10.62 18.26 -14.51
N ILE A 64 -11.52 17.50 -13.88
CA ILE A 64 -12.48 18.05 -12.91
C ILE A 64 -11.74 18.63 -11.71
N ALA A 65 -10.76 17.90 -11.16
CA ALA A 65 -9.96 18.35 -10.03
C ALA A 65 -9.16 19.63 -10.36
N LEU A 66 -8.54 19.69 -11.54
CA LEU A 66 -7.85 20.90 -12.02
C LEU A 66 -8.80 22.09 -12.15
N THR A 67 -9.99 21.87 -12.70
CA THR A 67 -11.01 22.92 -12.83
C THR A 67 -11.49 23.42 -11.47
N ALA A 68 -11.65 22.54 -10.48
CA ALA A 68 -12.03 22.92 -9.13
C ALA A 68 -10.95 23.79 -8.46
N LEU A 69 -9.67 23.47 -8.70
CA LEU A 69 -8.53 24.25 -8.18
C LEU A 69 -8.41 25.64 -8.83
N GLU A 70 -8.82 25.81 -10.08
CA GLU A 70 -8.80 27.11 -10.78
C GLU A 70 -9.86 28.10 -10.23
N VAL A 71 -10.93 27.61 -9.60
CA VAL A 71 -12.03 28.48 -9.08
C VAL A 71 -11.67 29.17 -7.76
N GLU A 72 -10.60 28.75 -7.05
CA GLU A 72 -10.19 29.30 -5.75
C GLU A 72 -9.04 30.33 -5.81
N ILE A 73 -9.07 31.27 -6.77
CA ILE A 73 -8.34 32.53 -6.61
C ILE A 73 -9.35 33.68 -6.45
N PRO A 74 -9.79 34.00 -5.21
CA PRO A 74 -10.50 35.23 -4.97
C PRO A 74 -9.53 36.41 -5.12
N ASP A 75 -9.88 37.31 -6.03
CA ASP A 75 -9.27 38.62 -6.23
C ASP A 75 -9.29 39.42 -4.93
N ALA A 76 -8.17 39.41 -4.20
CA ALA A 76 -7.93 40.25 -3.03
C ALA A 76 -6.92 41.34 -3.37
N GLY A 77 -7.27 42.18 -4.35
CA GLY A 77 -6.62 43.47 -4.57
C GLY A 77 -7.29 44.58 -3.74
N GLY A 78 -6.58 45.10 -2.74
CA GLY A 78 -6.76 46.48 -2.25
C GLY A 78 -6.90 46.67 -0.73
N ALA A 79 -5.79 47.11 -0.10
CA ALA A 79 -5.63 48.19 0.90
C ALA A 79 -6.79 48.49 1.89
N SER A 80 -6.59 48.80 3.18
CA SER A 80 -5.44 49.14 4.01
C SER A 80 -5.98 49.40 5.43
N ASP A 81 -5.09 49.34 6.43
CA ASP A 81 -5.19 49.99 7.76
C ASP A 81 -6.21 49.46 8.78
N GLU A 82 -5.70 48.71 9.78
CA GLU A 82 -5.65 49.14 11.19
C GLU A 82 -5.02 48.01 12.02
N VAL A 83 -3.70 48.13 12.28
CA VAL A 83 -3.04 47.32 13.30
C VAL A 83 -3.20 48.06 14.63
N GLY A 84 -4.14 47.58 15.45
CA GLY A 84 -4.28 48.00 16.84
C GLY A 84 -2.99 47.66 17.60
N VAL A 85 -2.36 48.68 18.17
CA VAL A 85 -1.27 48.56 19.13
C VAL A 85 -1.81 47.84 20.36
N LEU A 86 -1.46 46.57 20.50
CA LEU A 86 -1.46 45.89 21.79
C LEU A 86 -0.03 45.98 22.30
N ASP A 87 0.14 46.65 23.43
CA ASP A 87 1.41 46.77 24.16
C ASP A 87 1.91 45.37 24.52
N ALA A 88 2.76 44.81 23.65
CA ALA A 88 3.53 43.62 23.94
C ALA A 88 4.72 44.02 24.82
N GLU A 89 4.76 43.44 26.01
CA GLU A 89 5.92 43.37 26.90
C GLU A 89 7.23 43.22 26.11
N PRO A 90 8.36 43.78 26.60
CA PRO A 90 9.61 43.85 25.86
C PRO A 90 10.16 42.45 25.59
N ASN A 91 9.82 41.96 24.41
CA ASN A 91 10.54 41.04 23.55
C ASN A 91 11.76 40.36 24.20
N ASP A 92 11.54 39.18 24.79
CA ASP A 92 12.56 38.26 25.30
C ASP A 92 13.38 37.59 24.16
N SER A 93 13.39 38.17 22.96
CA SER A 93 14.13 37.68 21.80
C SER A 93 15.65 37.85 21.92
N ALA A 94 16.12 38.57 22.95
CA ALA A 94 17.55 38.74 23.19
C ALA A 94 18.23 37.43 23.64
N ASP A 95 17.47 36.48 24.19
CA ASP A 95 18.05 35.25 24.76
C ASP A 95 18.47 34.22 23.69
N PHE A 96 17.94 34.33 22.47
CA PHE A 96 18.32 33.46 21.34
C PHE A 96 19.42 34.04 20.45
N ALA A 97 19.89 35.27 20.72
CA ALA A 97 20.90 35.92 19.88
C ALA A 97 22.29 35.25 19.95
N ASN A 98 22.53 34.42 20.98
CA ASN A 98 23.84 33.83 21.26
C ASN A 98 23.85 32.30 21.23
N VAL A 99 22.81 31.67 20.66
CA VAL A 99 22.84 30.23 20.41
C VAL A 99 23.78 29.99 19.21
N PRO A 100 24.88 29.23 19.38
CA PRO A 100 25.74 28.92 18.25
C PRO A 100 24.90 28.24 17.16
N ARG A 101 24.94 28.78 15.93
CA ARG A 101 24.33 28.14 14.76
C ARG A 101 24.89 26.73 14.67
N ALA A 102 24.06 25.74 14.96
CA ALA A 102 24.51 24.36 14.98
C ALA A 102 24.97 23.93 13.58
N ILE A 103 26.02 23.12 13.59
CA ILE A 103 26.78 22.71 12.40
C ILE A 103 25.83 21.93 11.48
N VAL A 104 25.68 22.41 10.24
CA VAL A 104 25.00 21.67 9.17
C VAL A 104 25.89 20.48 8.83
N VAL A 105 25.61 19.32 9.43
CA VAL A 105 26.17 18.05 8.99
C VAL A 105 25.14 17.42 8.08
N GLU A 106 25.22 17.71 6.78
CA GLU A 106 24.57 16.89 5.76
C GLU A 106 25.30 15.55 5.72
N GLU A 107 24.74 14.57 6.41
CA GLU A 107 25.23 13.19 6.34
C GLU A 107 24.56 12.51 5.14
N PRO A 108 25.32 11.85 4.24
CA PRO A 108 24.74 11.15 3.10
C PRO A 108 23.74 10.09 3.56
N PRO A 109 22.72 9.76 2.74
CA PRO A 109 21.76 8.70 3.07
C PRO A 109 22.52 7.42 3.39
N ARG A 110 22.43 6.96 4.64
CA ARG A 110 22.95 5.63 4.99
C ARG A 110 22.05 4.63 4.28
N GLU A 111 22.65 3.86 3.39
CA GLU A 111 22.00 2.73 2.74
C GLU A 111 21.52 1.80 3.86
N VAL A 112 20.21 1.76 4.05
CA VAL A 112 19.56 0.89 5.04
C VAL A 112 19.82 -0.52 4.55
N GLU A 113 20.71 -1.26 5.22
CA GLU A 113 20.89 -2.67 4.91
C GLU A 113 19.50 -3.35 5.02
N PRO A 114 19.08 -4.09 3.99
CA PRO A 114 17.80 -4.79 4.04
C PRO A 114 17.81 -5.69 5.26
N LEU A 115 16.83 -5.47 6.15
CA LEU A 115 16.69 -6.23 7.38
C LEU A 115 16.69 -7.72 7.05
N PRO A 116 17.44 -8.56 7.80
CA PRO A 116 17.40 -9.99 7.61
C PRO A 116 15.96 -10.48 7.74
N ASP A 117 15.49 -11.21 6.73
CA ASP A 117 14.24 -11.97 6.77
C ASP A 117 14.42 -13.12 7.77
N ASP A 118 14.33 -12.79 9.06
CA ASP A 118 14.47 -13.74 10.16
C ASP A 118 13.16 -14.50 10.40
N GLY A 119 12.28 -14.63 9.40
CA GLY A 119 11.11 -15.49 9.46
C GLY A 119 10.16 -15.21 10.64
N GLN A 120 10.38 -14.10 11.36
CA GLN A 120 9.58 -13.67 12.49
C GLN A 120 8.43 -12.81 11.97
N ALA A 121 7.66 -13.40 11.05
CA ALA A 121 6.30 -12.98 10.79
C ALA A 121 5.49 -13.32 12.04
N VAL A 122 5.68 -12.53 13.11
CA VAL A 122 4.80 -12.55 14.27
C VAL A 122 3.44 -12.17 13.75
N ALA A 123 2.48 -13.07 13.97
CA ALA A 123 1.13 -12.98 13.44
C ALA A 123 0.53 -11.59 13.71
N ILE A 124 0.51 -10.75 12.68
CA ILE A 124 -0.14 -9.42 12.66
C ILE A 124 -1.65 -9.54 12.96
N GLN A 125 -2.18 -10.77 12.95
CA GLN A 125 -3.61 -11.08 13.00
C GLN A 125 -4.27 -10.91 14.37
N ASP A 126 -3.50 -10.76 15.47
CA ASP A 126 -4.08 -10.65 16.83
C ASP A 126 -4.08 -9.21 17.40
N ALA A 127 -3.31 -8.28 16.84
CA ALA A 127 -3.15 -6.93 17.41
C ALA A 127 -3.78 -5.80 16.58
N VAL A 128 -3.97 -5.99 15.28
CA VAL A 128 -4.56 -4.99 14.38
C VAL A 128 -5.74 -5.63 13.66
N PRO A 129 -6.97 -5.07 13.74
CA PRO A 129 -8.10 -5.65 13.05
C PRO A 129 -7.81 -5.68 11.55
N ALA A 130 -8.05 -6.81 10.90
CA ALA A 130 -7.81 -7.02 9.47
C ALA A 130 -8.43 -5.93 8.58
N ALA A 131 -9.46 -5.22 9.07
CA ALA A 131 -10.06 -4.07 8.40
C ALA A 131 -9.11 -2.86 8.24
N LEU A 132 -8.16 -2.64 9.15
CA LEU A 132 -7.11 -1.62 9.00
C LEU A 132 -6.01 -2.08 8.04
N LEU A 133 -5.87 -3.40 7.87
CA LEU A 133 -4.99 -4.02 6.88
C LEU A 133 -5.62 -4.09 5.48
N ASP A 134 -6.76 -3.43 5.24
CA ASP A 134 -7.37 -3.25 3.92
C ASP A 134 -7.33 -1.76 3.50
N ALA A 135 -6.96 -0.87 4.43
CA ALA A 135 -6.98 0.57 4.27
C ALA A 135 -5.66 1.13 3.70
N GLY A 136 -5.35 0.82 2.43
CA GLY A 136 -4.36 1.53 1.61
C GLY A 136 -2.90 1.52 2.11
N ASP A 137 -2.12 2.52 1.69
CA ASP A 137 -0.65 2.63 1.91
C ASP A 137 -0.21 2.65 3.38
N HIS A 138 -1.13 2.80 4.33
CA HIS A 138 -0.83 2.86 5.76
C HIS A 138 -0.52 1.47 6.37
N GLN A 139 -0.78 0.39 5.63
CA GLN A 139 -0.50 -0.99 6.09
C GLN A 139 0.96 -1.22 6.46
N ILE A 140 1.88 -0.56 5.75
CA ILE A 140 3.32 -0.70 6.01
C ILE A 140 3.67 -0.29 7.44
N PHE A 141 3.03 0.76 7.98
CA PHE A 141 3.26 1.20 9.35
C PHE A 141 2.78 0.15 10.36
N PHE A 142 1.57 -0.38 10.17
CA PHE A 142 1.05 -1.41 11.06
C PHE A 142 1.92 -2.66 11.05
N ALA A 143 2.32 -3.15 9.87
CA ALA A 143 3.12 -4.35 9.74
C ALA A 143 4.55 -4.17 10.28
N GLU A 144 5.25 -3.11 9.87
CA GLU A 144 6.66 -2.91 10.23
C GLU A 144 6.84 -2.45 11.68
N LEU A 145 5.97 -1.57 12.19
CA LEU A 145 6.07 -1.11 13.59
C LEU A 145 5.66 -2.17 14.61
N SER A 146 4.84 -3.16 14.22
CA SER A 146 4.49 -4.29 15.10
C SER A 146 5.71 -5.12 15.52
N ARG A 147 6.83 -5.04 14.78
CA ARG A 147 8.09 -5.72 15.14
C ARG A 147 8.83 -5.02 16.27
N PHE A 148 8.62 -3.72 16.43
CA PHE A 148 9.34 -2.86 17.38
C PHE A 148 8.48 -2.42 18.56
N GLY A 149 7.18 -2.70 18.55
CA GLY A 149 6.26 -2.27 19.60
C GLY A 149 4.87 -2.89 19.48
N GLU A 150 3.97 -2.39 20.30
CA GLU A 150 2.59 -2.89 20.41
C GLU A 150 1.60 -1.80 20.01
N TRP A 151 0.53 -2.20 19.32
CA TRP A 151 -0.58 -1.33 18.96
C TRP A 151 -1.70 -1.44 19.99
N PHE A 152 -2.26 -0.30 20.38
CA PHE A 152 -3.35 -0.19 21.33
C PHE A 152 -4.49 0.63 20.75
N GLU A 153 -5.73 0.19 20.95
CA GLU A 153 -6.90 0.99 20.61
C GLU A 153 -7.31 1.85 21.81
N THR A 154 -7.31 3.16 21.60
CA THR A 154 -7.80 4.13 22.57
C THR A 154 -9.07 4.77 22.04
N ARG A 155 -10.04 5.00 22.93
CA ARG A 155 -11.31 5.62 22.54
C ARG A 155 -11.13 7.05 21.98
N GLU A 156 -10.11 7.75 22.44
CA GLU A 156 -9.89 9.16 22.15
C GLU A 156 -9.02 9.38 20.89
N TYR A 157 -8.04 8.51 20.65
CA TYR A 157 -7.07 8.67 19.56
C TYR A 157 -7.10 7.54 18.53
N GLY A 158 -7.95 6.53 18.72
CA GLY A 158 -7.94 5.34 17.88
C GLY A 158 -6.71 4.47 18.14
N PHE A 159 -6.15 3.90 17.08
CA PHE A 159 -4.97 3.04 17.16
C PHE A 159 -3.71 3.87 17.38
N VAL A 160 -3.07 3.63 18.51
CA VAL A 160 -1.80 4.25 18.90
C VAL A 160 -0.73 3.16 19.04
N TRP A 161 0.48 3.47 18.59
CA TRP A 161 1.62 2.57 18.70
C TRP A 161 2.49 2.96 19.89
N GLN A 162 2.98 1.96 20.62
CA GLN A 162 3.92 2.14 21.73
C GLN A 162 5.19 1.31 21.49
N PRO A 163 6.39 1.91 21.53
CA PRO A 163 7.66 1.20 21.39
C PRO A 163 7.92 0.25 22.55
N THR A 164 8.58 -0.88 22.27
CA THR A 164 8.99 -1.87 23.27
C THR A 164 9.98 -1.27 24.27
N GLU A 165 10.81 -0.33 23.81
CA GLU A 165 11.82 0.38 24.59
C GLU A 165 11.23 1.04 25.83
N LEU A 166 9.99 1.55 25.75
CA LEU A 166 9.32 2.16 26.89
C LEU A 166 9.07 1.16 28.03
N ARG A 167 8.97 -0.14 27.72
CA ARG A 167 8.84 -1.23 28.70
C ARG A 167 10.17 -1.81 29.14
N THR A 168 11.16 -1.89 28.24
CA THR A 168 12.43 -2.57 28.51
C THR A 168 13.53 -1.65 29.04
N ASP A 169 13.52 -0.38 28.67
CA ASP A 169 14.50 0.61 29.08
C ASP A 169 13.83 1.79 29.83
N PRO A 170 13.98 1.88 31.16
CA PRO A 170 13.38 2.96 31.95
C PRO A 170 14.01 4.34 31.68
N ALA A 171 15.16 4.40 31.01
CA ALA A 171 15.79 5.65 30.60
C ALA A 171 15.31 6.14 29.23
N TRP A 172 14.61 5.30 28.46
CA TRP A 172 14.12 5.67 27.14
C TRP A 172 13.10 6.80 27.24
N ARG A 173 13.26 7.82 26.39
CA ARG A 173 12.30 8.89 26.18
C ARG A 173 12.33 9.32 24.71
N PRO A 174 11.27 9.96 24.19
CA PRO A 174 11.31 10.57 22.87
C PRO A 174 12.50 11.52 22.74
N TYR A 175 13.10 11.56 21.55
CA TYR A 175 14.22 12.45 21.22
C TYR A 175 15.46 12.27 22.11
N THR A 176 15.74 11.04 22.57
CA THR A 176 16.96 10.73 23.36
C THR A 176 18.02 9.98 22.58
N ARG A 177 17.64 9.23 21.54
CA ARG A 177 18.53 8.43 20.70
C ARG A 177 18.52 8.96 19.28
N GLY A 178 19.43 9.91 19.00
CA GLY A 178 19.46 10.62 17.74
C GLY A 178 20.12 11.99 17.88
N ARG A 179 19.89 12.86 16.90
CA ARG A 179 20.41 14.22 16.89
C ARG A 179 19.51 15.18 16.12
N TRP A 180 19.54 16.45 16.52
CA TRP A 180 18.96 17.53 15.73
C TRP A 180 19.85 17.84 14.54
N VAL A 181 19.29 17.79 13.34
CA VAL A 181 19.95 18.14 12.08
C VAL A 181 19.21 19.34 11.49
N ASN A 182 19.96 20.24 10.87
CA ASN A 182 19.38 21.32 10.09
C ASN A 182 19.15 20.81 8.66
N SER A 183 17.89 20.60 8.28
CA SER A 183 17.45 20.25 6.93
C SER A 183 16.97 21.48 6.17
N ASP A 184 16.68 21.31 4.88
CA ASP A 184 16.00 22.31 4.05
C ASP A 184 14.63 22.73 4.61
N GLN A 185 14.00 21.88 5.44
CA GLN A 185 12.75 22.14 6.13
C GLN A 185 12.92 22.65 7.58
N GLY A 186 14.16 22.89 8.03
CA GLY A 186 14.47 23.45 9.35
C GLY A 186 15.08 22.44 10.32
N TRP A 187 14.86 22.63 11.63
CA TRP A 187 15.37 21.72 12.65
C TRP A 187 14.56 20.42 12.65
N THR A 188 15.18 19.33 12.20
CA THR A 188 14.58 18.00 12.15
C THR A 188 15.30 17.08 13.12
N TRP A 189 14.55 16.29 13.86
CA TRP A 189 15.12 15.23 14.67
C TRP A 189 15.41 14.02 13.78
N LEU A 190 16.68 13.62 13.71
CA LEU A 190 17.09 12.39 13.06
C LEU A 190 17.26 11.31 14.14
N SER A 191 16.32 10.37 14.20
CA SER A 191 16.37 9.24 15.13
C SER A 191 17.36 8.19 14.65
N ASP A 192 18.14 7.63 15.59
CA ASP A 192 19.01 6.47 15.34
C ASP A 192 18.30 5.14 15.69
N GLU A 193 16.99 5.18 15.98
CA GLU A 193 16.18 4.02 16.35
C GLU A 193 15.71 3.28 15.10
N PRO A 194 15.54 1.94 15.15
CA PRO A 194 15.18 1.15 13.97
C PRO A 194 13.79 1.48 13.39
N PHE A 195 12.91 2.08 14.20
CA PHE A 195 11.60 2.57 13.79
C PHE A 195 11.58 4.08 13.48
N GLY A 196 12.72 4.76 13.51
CA GLY A 196 12.83 6.21 13.33
C GLY A 196 12.44 6.72 11.94
N TRP A 197 12.30 5.82 10.95
CA TRP A 197 11.82 6.13 9.61
C TRP A 197 10.32 6.44 9.55
N ALA A 198 9.54 6.05 10.57
CA ALA A 198 8.10 6.19 10.61
C ALA A 198 7.62 7.48 11.30
N ALA A 199 8.52 8.44 11.48
CA ALA A 199 8.29 9.70 12.20
C ALA A 199 7.65 10.81 11.34
#